data_AF-A0A383BCD3-F1
#
_entry.id   AF-A0A383BCD3-F1
#
_cell.length_a   1.000
_cell.length_b   1.000
_cell.length_c   1.000
_cell.angle_alpha   90.00
_cell.angle_beta   90.00
_cell.angle_gamma   90.00
#
_symmetry.space_group_name_H-M   'P 1'
#
loop_
_entity.id
_entity.type
_entity.pdbx_description
1 polymer ?
#
loop_
_entity_poly.entity_id
_entity_poly.type
_entity_poly.pdbx_seq_one_letter_code
_entity_poly.pdbx_strand_id
1 'polypeptide(L)'
;MKDISIQFNITIRQAMKALDKTAEKCLLVVNENKKLLGTLTDGDLRRSILGGTNFSENISDSYNSKPTVLIKNKYSTEEAKQLLQDLKLDLIPVVDENHLVVDFITWFGLGGESQPKKLLGDVPVVIMAGGRGTRLEPFTMVLPKPLVPVHEKPIIEHIIERFIALGCKEFYLTVNYKGRILKAYFEELQPNYSVSFIDETEPSGTAGSLKL
;
A
#
# COMPACT_ATOMS: atom_id res chain seq x y z
N MET A 1 7.21 20.42 11.04
CA MET A 1 6.20 19.38 11.35
C MET A 1 5.08 19.48 10.34
N LYS A 2 4.62 18.36 9.77
CA LYS A 2 3.51 18.39 8.83
C LYS A 2 2.23 18.62 9.61
N ASP A 3 1.49 19.68 9.31
CA ASP A 3 0.19 19.89 9.95
C ASP A 3 -0.84 18.98 9.29
N ILE A 4 -1.34 18.05 10.08
CA ILE A 4 -2.33 17.03 9.68
C ILE A 4 -3.66 17.21 10.43
N SER A 5 -3.80 18.35 11.11
CA SER A 5 -4.99 18.67 11.89
C SER A 5 -6.05 19.28 10.99
N ILE A 6 -7.29 18.85 11.17
CA ILE A 6 -8.47 19.35 10.46
C ILE A 6 -9.57 19.70 11.46
N GLN A 7 -10.35 20.72 11.13
CA GLN A 7 -11.52 21.07 11.93
C GLN A 7 -12.64 20.06 11.70
N PHE A 8 -13.37 19.70 12.76
CA PHE A 8 -14.50 18.77 12.65
C PHE A 8 -15.60 19.26 11.71
N ASN A 9 -15.66 20.57 11.43
CA ASN A 9 -16.72 21.18 10.65
C ASN A 9 -16.43 21.28 9.14
N ILE A 10 -15.33 20.70 8.66
CA ILE A 10 -15.04 20.68 7.23
C ILE A 10 -15.88 19.63 6.49
N THR A 11 -15.98 19.79 5.18
CA THR A 11 -16.65 18.82 4.32
C THR A 11 -15.81 17.56 4.11
N ILE A 12 -16.47 16.44 3.79
CA ILE A 12 -15.80 15.19 3.37
C ILE A 12 -14.81 15.46 2.23
N ARG A 13 -15.20 16.26 1.23
CA ARG A 13 -14.31 16.63 0.11
C ARG A 13 -13.04 17.34 0.58
N GLN A 14 -13.14 18.24 1.56
CA GLN A 14 -11.98 18.94 2.12
C GLN A 14 -11.10 17.98 2.91
N ALA A 15 -11.68 17.05 3.67
CA ALA A 15 -10.94 16.04 4.40
C ALA A 15 -10.17 15.10 3.47
N MET A 16 -10.78 14.63 2.37
CA MET A 16 -10.10 13.82 1.35
C MET A 16 -8.92 14.57 0.71
N LYS A 17 -9.11 15.86 0.40
CA LYS A 17 -8.02 16.72 -0.11
C LYS A 17 -6.90 16.87 0.92
N ALA A 18 -7.24 16.93 2.21
CA ALA A 18 -6.25 16.99 3.27
C ALA A 18 -5.44 15.69 3.35
N LEU A 19 -6.08 14.51 3.31
CA LEU A 19 -5.40 13.20 3.26
C LEU A 19 -4.43 13.10 2.07
N ASP A 20 -4.89 13.48 0.88
CA ASP A 20 -4.05 13.47 -0.34
C ASP A 20 -2.84 14.43 -0.21
N LYS A 21 -3.09 15.67 0.24
CA LYS A 21 -2.03 16.69 0.42
C LYS A 21 -1.03 16.30 1.51
N THR A 22 -1.50 15.70 2.61
CA THR A 22 -0.62 15.28 3.69
C THR A 22 0.07 13.98 3.39
N ALA A 23 -0.40 13.18 2.42
CA ALA A 23 0.09 11.82 2.17
C ALA A 23 0.14 10.93 3.43
N GLU A 24 -0.58 11.34 4.49
CA GLU A 24 -0.75 10.58 5.71
C GLU A 24 -2.04 9.79 5.60
N LYS A 25 -2.05 8.58 6.16
CA LYS A 25 -3.24 7.72 6.14
C LYS A 25 -4.31 8.14 7.16
N CYS A 26 -3.95 9.04 8.07
CA CYS A 26 -4.77 9.44 9.20
C CYS A 26 -4.60 10.95 9.47
N LEU A 27 -5.70 11.64 9.75
CA LEU A 27 -5.75 13.04 10.14
C LEU A 27 -6.22 13.19 11.59
N LEU A 28 -5.84 14.29 12.22
CA LEU A 28 -6.27 14.64 13.57
C LEU A 28 -7.48 15.58 13.49
N VAL A 29 -8.63 15.15 14.01
CA VAL A 29 -9.82 15.99 14.07
C VAL A 29 -9.77 16.80 15.35
N VAL A 30 -9.78 18.12 15.23
CA VAL A 30 -9.69 19.05 16.35
C VAL A 30 -10.83 20.08 16.33
N ASN A 31 -11.03 20.74 17.46
CA ASN A 31 -11.88 21.92 17.55
C ASN A 31 -11.07 23.22 17.29
N GLU A 32 -11.74 24.36 17.42
CA GLU A 32 -11.15 25.70 17.23
C GLU A 32 -9.96 25.97 18.17
N ASN A 33 -9.97 25.34 19.35
CA ASN A 33 -8.91 25.46 20.37
C ASN A 33 -7.82 24.40 20.24
N LYS A 34 -7.76 23.63 19.14
CA LYS A 34 -6.83 22.50 18.93
C LYS A 34 -6.97 21.33 19.93
N LYS A 35 -8.10 21.24 20.62
CA LYS A 35 -8.43 20.07 21.43
C LYS A 35 -8.76 18.91 20.51
N LEU A 36 -8.17 17.75 20.77
CA LEU A 36 -8.44 16.54 19.99
C LEU A 36 -9.90 16.11 20.19
N LEU A 37 -10.59 15.88 19.08
CA LEU A 37 -11.93 15.31 19.03
C LEU A 37 -11.91 13.87 18.52
N GLY A 38 -10.96 13.54 17.64
CA GLY A 38 -10.85 12.20 17.08
C GLY A 38 -9.78 12.06 16.01
N THR A 39 -9.81 10.92 15.32
CA THR A 39 -8.94 10.62 14.18
C THR A 39 -9.76 10.23 12.96
N LEU A 40 -9.30 10.61 11.78
CA LEU A 40 -10.01 10.39 10.53
C LEU A 40 -9.12 9.66 9.50
N THR A 41 -9.62 8.57 8.92
CA THR A 41 -8.97 7.82 7.84
C THR A 41 -9.85 7.76 6.59
N ASP A 42 -9.27 7.37 5.44
CA ASP A 42 -10.05 7.02 4.24
C ASP A 42 -11.09 5.93 4.53
N GLY A 43 -10.79 5.02 5.47
CA GLY A 43 -11.70 3.96 5.88
C GLY A 43 -12.96 4.49 6.58
N ASP A 44 -12.85 5.59 7.33
CA ASP A 44 -13.99 6.26 7.95
C ASP A 44 -14.82 7.00 6.89
N LEU A 45 -14.18 7.83 6.06
CA LEU A 45 -14.86 8.57 4.99
C LEU A 45 -15.59 7.65 4.02
N ARG A 46 -14.94 6.56 3.61
CA ARG A 46 -15.55 5.55 2.75
C ARG A 46 -16.78 4.93 3.40
N ARG A 47 -16.74 4.62 4.71
CA ARG A 47 -17.90 4.08 5.44
C ARG A 47 -19.06 5.06 5.48
N SER A 48 -18.80 6.35 5.73
CA SER A 48 -19.84 7.38 5.71
C SER A 48 -20.47 7.55 4.32
N ILE A 49 -19.65 7.60 3.26
CA ILE A 49 -20.14 7.70 1.88
C ILE A 49 -21.01 6.50 1.52
N LEU A 50 -20.59 5.28 1.89
CA LEU A 50 -21.40 4.07 1.70
C LEU A 50 -22.68 4.06 2.55
N GLY A 51 -22.69 4.79 3.66
CA GLY A 51 -23.88 5.03 4.50
C GLY A 51 -24.84 6.09 3.96
N GLY A 52 -24.51 6.75 2.83
CA GLY A 52 -25.38 7.73 2.17
C GLY A 52 -24.98 9.20 2.37
N THR A 53 -23.87 9.47 3.06
CA THR A 53 -23.36 10.84 3.24
C THR A 53 -22.76 11.39 1.94
N ASN A 54 -23.12 12.61 1.57
CA ASN A 54 -22.59 13.26 0.37
C ASN A 54 -21.24 13.94 0.62
N PHE A 55 -20.44 14.13 -0.45
CA PHE A 55 -19.13 14.79 -0.37
C PHE A 55 -19.16 16.25 0.15
N SER A 56 -20.30 16.92 0.05
CA SER A 56 -20.52 18.28 0.55
C SER A 56 -20.93 18.34 2.01
N GLU A 57 -21.26 17.20 2.62
CA GLU A 57 -21.63 17.13 4.03
C GLU A 57 -20.39 17.14 4.92
N ASN A 58 -20.65 17.47 6.18
CA ASN A 58 -19.66 17.70 7.22
C ASN A 58 -19.11 16.38 7.78
N ILE A 59 -17.84 16.37 8.19
CA ILE A 59 -17.21 15.16 8.76
C ILE A 59 -17.59 14.87 10.22
N SER A 60 -18.47 15.67 10.85
CA SER A 60 -18.80 15.59 12.29
C SER A 60 -19.12 14.18 12.80
N ASP A 61 -19.77 13.36 11.96
CA ASP A 61 -20.13 11.96 12.29
C ASP A 61 -19.30 10.92 11.52
N SER A 62 -18.20 11.36 10.90
CA SER A 62 -17.40 10.56 9.96
C SER A 62 -15.98 10.27 10.46
N TYR A 63 -15.67 10.45 11.74
CA TYR A 63 -14.36 10.17 12.33
C TYR A 63 -14.46 9.28 13.58
N ASN A 64 -13.36 8.66 13.98
CA ASN A 64 -13.28 7.91 15.24
C ASN A 64 -13.15 8.89 16.42
N SER A 65 -14.21 9.03 17.23
CA SER A 65 -14.27 9.92 18.40
C SER A 65 -13.57 9.36 19.65
N LYS A 66 -13.12 8.11 19.63
CA LYS A 66 -12.36 7.48 20.72
C LYS A 66 -11.02 6.94 20.21
N PRO A 67 -10.11 7.81 19.73
CA PRO A 67 -8.80 7.36 19.32
C PRO A 67 -7.97 6.93 20.54
N THR A 68 -7.07 5.97 20.34
CA THR A 68 -5.97 5.74 21.29
C THR A 68 -5.06 6.97 21.26
N VAL A 69 -4.74 7.53 22.42
CA VAL A 69 -3.93 8.75 22.56
C VAL A 69 -2.76 8.51 23.51
N LEU A 70 -1.67 9.26 23.30
CA LEU A 70 -0.54 9.29 24.22
C LEU A 70 -0.43 10.67 24.85
N ILE A 71 -0.06 10.72 26.13
CA ILE A 71 0.14 12.00 26.83
C ILE A 71 1.62 12.35 26.76
N LYS A 72 1.94 13.57 26.30
CA LYS A 72 3.32 14.07 26.18
C LYS A 72 4.11 13.82 27.46
N ASN A 73 5.33 13.30 27.32
CA ASN A 73 6.25 12.93 28.41
C ASN A 73 5.74 11.82 29.36
N LYS A 74 4.65 11.11 29.03
CA LYS A 74 4.11 9.99 29.83
C LYS A 74 4.08 8.66 29.06
N TYR A 75 4.88 8.52 28.01
CA TYR A 75 4.99 7.28 27.23
C TYR A 75 6.45 7.00 26.87
N SER A 76 6.78 5.73 26.63
CA SER A 76 8.06 5.32 26.05
C SER A 76 7.95 5.07 24.54
N THR A 77 9.08 5.13 23.83
CA THR A 77 9.13 4.82 22.40
C THR A 77 8.70 3.38 22.10
N GLU A 78 9.02 2.43 22.99
CA GLU A 78 8.67 1.02 22.91
C GLU A 78 7.17 0.81 23.08
N GLU A 79 6.56 1.48 24.07
CA GLU A 79 5.11 1.45 24.30
C GLU A 79 4.35 1.97 23.08
N ALA A 80 4.79 3.11 22.52
CA ALA A 80 4.17 3.67 21.32
C ALA A 80 4.29 2.73 20.11
N LYS A 81 5.44 2.07 19.91
CA LYS A 81 5.62 1.04 18.86
C LYS A 81 4.69 -0.15 19.07
N GLN A 82 4.58 -0.62 20.30
CA GLN A 82 3.73 -1.77 20.64
C GLN A 82 2.26 -1.45 20.42
N LEU A 83 1.78 -0.26 20.82
CA LEU A 83 0.42 0.18 20.56
C LEU A 83 0.10 0.30 19.06
N LEU A 84 1.02 0.86 18.26
CA LEU A 84 0.85 0.91 16.79
C LEU A 84 0.69 -0.50 16.20
N GLN A 85 1.49 -1.45 16.67
CA GLN A 85 1.49 -2.83 16.16
C GLN A 85 0.25 -3.62 16.59
N ASP A 86 -0.05 -3.65 17.90
CA ASP A 86 -1.10 -4.48 18.49
C ASP A 86 -2.49 -4.01 18.03
N LEU A 87 -2.68 -2.69 17.97
CA LEU A 87 -3.93 -2.07 17.53
C LEU A 87 -3.99 -1.81 16.02
N LYS A 88 -2.92 -2.14 15.28
CA LYS A 88 -2.78 -1.92 13.82
C LYS A 88 -3.11 -0.48 13.42
N LEU A 89 -2.62 0.48 14.18
CA LEU A 89 -2.85 1.91 13.95
C LEU A 89 -1.77 2.45 13.03
N ASP A 90 -2.15 3.29 12.07
CA ASP A 90 -1.17 4.02 11.25
C ASP A 90 -0.57 5.22 12.01
N LEU A 91 -1.31 5.75 12.99
CA LEU A 91 -0.98 6.97 13.72
C LEU A 91 -1.58 6.96 15.13
N ILE A 92 -0.83 7.49 16.11
CA ILE A 92 -1.32 7.77 17.46
C ILE A 92 -1.14 9.27 17.76
N PRO A 93 -2.22 10.02 18.07
CA PRO A 93 -2.12 11.41 18.48
C PRO A 93 -1.39 11.55 19.83
N VAL A 94 -0.56 12.58 19.96
CA VAL A 94 0.05 12.96 21.24
C VAL A 94 -0.60 14.25 21.72
N VAL A 95 -1.11 14.21 22.95
CA VAL A 95 -1.81 15.33 23.58
C VAL A 95 -1.09 15.78 24.86
N ASP A 96 -1.36 17.00 25.30
CA ASP A 96 -0.98 17.47 26.64
C ASP A 96 -2.02 17.06 27.71
N GLU A 97 -1.85 17.55 28.95
CA GLU A 97 -2.77 17.27 30.07
C GLU A 97 -4.16 17.89 29.87
N ASN A 98 -4.29 18.91 29.01
CA ASN A 98 -5.55 19.57 28.68
C ASN A 98 -6.22 18.96 27.44
N HIS A 99 -5.64 17.88 26.89
CA HIS A 99 -6.09 17.20 25.68
C HIS A 99 -5.91 18.02 24.40
N LEU A 100 -4.97 18.96 24.39
CA LEU A 100 -4.56 19.71 23.20
C LEU A 100 -3.55 18.89 22.40
N VAL A 101 -3.73 18.85 21.08
CA VAL A 101 -2.79 18.17 20.19
C VAL A 101 -1.45 18.91 20.20
N VAL A 102 -0.39 18.19 20.56
CA VAL A 102 0.98 18.71 20.62
C VAL A 102 1.92 18.00 19.65
N ASP A 103 1.65 16.73 19.33
CA ASP A 103 2.43 15.92 18.40
C ASP A 103 1.58 14.74 17.87
N PHE A 104 2.15 13.92 17.00
CA PHE A 104 1.61 12.65 16.60
C PHE A 104 2.74 11.66 16.31
N ILE A 105 2.45 10.39 16.49
CA ILE A 105 3.39 9.31 16.32
C ILE A 105 2.92 8.46 15.15
N THR A 106 3.81 8.24 14.19
CA THR A 106 3.65 7.25 13.13
C THR A 106 4.77 6.22 13.20
N TRP A 107 4.59 5.10 12.48
CA TRP A 107 5.66 4.12 12.32
C TRP A 107 6.95 4.74 11.78
N PHE A 108 6.84 5.70 10.86
CA PHE A 108 7.97 6.41 10.26
C PHE A 108 8.66 7.38 11.24
N GLY A 109 7.91 7.99 12.17
CA GLY A 109 8.43 9.00 13.09
C GLY A 109 9.28 8.46 14.25
N LEU A 110 9.06 7.21 14.68
CA LEU A 110 9.71 6.61 15.86
C LEU A 110 11.09 5.96 15.59
N GLY A 111 11.75 6.36 14.51
CA GLY A 111 12.93 5.62 14.04
C GLY A 111 12.56 4.22 13.56
N GLY A 112 11.31 4.01 13.15
CA GLY A 112 11.06 3.04 12.11
C GLY A 112 11.74 3.56 10.86
N GLU A 113 13.02 3.21 10.69
CA GLU A 113 13.56 3.04 9.35
C GLU A 113 12.43 2.42 8.53
N SER A 114 12.07 3.01 7.37
CA SER A 114 11.27 2.34 6.34
C SER A 114 11.66 0.88 6.41
N GLN A 115 10.79 0.01 6.97
CA GLN A 115 11.22 -1.29 7.56
C GLN A 115 12.39 -1.79 6.74
N PRO A 116 13.62 -1.94 7.29
CA PRO A 116 14.81 -2.20 6.48
C PRO A 116 14.40 -3.32 5.55
N LYS A 117 14.24 -2.99 4.24
CA LYS A 117 13.39 -3.74 3.30
C LYS A 117 13.69 -5.20 3.57
N LYS A 118 12.80 -5.91 4.28
CA LYS A 118 13.22 -7.16 4.92
C LYS A 118 13.65 -8.03 3.75
N LEU A 119 14.96 -8.29 3.65
CA LEU A 119 15.47 -9.05 2.53
C LEU A 119 14.77 -10.39 2.68
N LEU A 120 13.96 -10.73 1.67
CA LEU A 120 13.33 -12.02 1.59
C LEU A 120 14.40 -13.11 1.47
N GLY A 121 15.60 -12.73 0.98
CA GLY A 121 16.71 -13.66 0.78
C GLY A 121 16.39 -14.60 -0.37
N ASP A 122 16.76 -15.87 -0.24
CA ASP A 122 16.60 -16.90 -1.27
C ASP A 122 15.16 -17.47 -1.33
N VAL A 123 14.14 -16.62 -1.17
CA VAL A 123 12.74 -17.04 -1.33
C VAL A 123 12.42 -17.14 -2.82
N PRO A 124 11.95 -18.30 -3.31
CA PRO A 124 11.53 -18.45 -4.70
C PRO A 124 10.27 -17.64 -5.00
N VAL A 125 10.21 -17.04 -6.19
CA VAL A 125 9.11 -16.17 -6.61
C VAL A 125 8.38 -16.81 -7.78
N VAL A 126 7.07 -17.01 -7.63
CA VAL A 126 6.20 -17.46 -8.72
C VAL A 126 5.52 -16.24 -9.37
N ILE A 127 5.74 -16.05 -10.67
CA ILE A 127 5.10 -15.01 -11.48
C ILE A 127 4.10 -15.66 -12.43
N MET A 128 2.82 -15.35 -12.25
CA MET A 128 1.74 -15.86 -13.08
C MET A 128 1.63 -15.07 -14.39
N ALA A 129 2.23 -15.59 -15.45
CA ALA A 129 2.38 -14.95 -16.74
C ALA A 129 1.50 -15.56 -17.86
N GLY A 130 0.59 -16.49 -17.53
CA GLY A 130 -0.26 -17.22 -18.49
C GLY A 130 -1.54 -16.52 -18.97
N GLY A 131 -1.87 -15.34 -18.44
CA GLY A 131 -3.13 -14.66 -18.77
C GLY A 131 -3.19 -14.06 -20.19
N ARG A 132 -4.38 -14.07 -20.82
CA ARG A 132 -4.60 -13.50 -22.17
C ARG A 132 -4.40 -12.00 -22.29
N GLY A 133 -4.52 -11.25 -21.19
CA GLY A 133 -4.25 -9.81 -21.19
C GLY A 133 -5.30 -8.93 -21.91
N THR A 134 -6.51 -9.43 -22.16
CA THR A 134 -7.55 -8.80 -23.01
C THR A 134 -7.86 -7.33 -22.70
N ARG A 135 -7.73 -6.89 -21.45
CA ARG A 135 -7.92 -5.50 -21.05
C ARG A 135 -6.87 -4.52 -21.60
N LEU A 136 -5.75 -5.02 -22.11
CA LEU A 136 -4.65 -4.24 -22.70
C LEU A 136 -4.56 -4.43 -24.22
N GLU A 137 -5.62 -4.94 -24.84
CA GLU A 137 -5.76 -4.88 -26.29
C GLU A 137 -5.76 -3.41 -26.77
N PRO A 138 -5.16 -3.10 -27.93
CA PRO A 138 -4.66 -4.05 -28.94
C PRO A 138 -3.21 -4.54 -28.69
N PHE A 139 -2.47 -3.99 -27.72
CA PHE A 139 -1.05 -4.32 -27.52
C PHE A 139 -0.82 -5.82 -27.26
N THR A 140 -1.71 -6.43 -26.49
CA THR A 140 -1.62 -7.85 -26.14
C THR A 140 -2.00 -8.81 -27.27
N MET A 141 -2.48 -8.30 -28.42
CA MET A 141 -2.67 -9.10 -29.62
C MET A 141 -1.32 -9.45 -30.27
N VAL A 142 -0.34 -8.55 -30.16
CA VAL A 142 1.00 -8.71 -30.73
C VAL A 142 1.92 -9.40 -29.73
N LEU A 143 2.11 -8.80 -28.56
CA LEU A 143 3.02 -9.28 -27.51
C LEU A 143 2.26 -9.91 -26.34
N PRO A 144 2.78 -10.93 -25.65
CA PRO A 144 2.18 -11.38 -24.40
C PRO A 144 2.25 -10.24 -23.37
N LYS A 145 1.24 -10.11 -22.49
CA LYS A 145 1.16 -9.02 -21.49
C LYS A 145 2.47 -8.79 -20.70
N PRO A 146 3.18 -9.84 -20.22
CA PRO A 146 4.47 -9.65 -19.53
C PRO A 146 5.52 -8.89 -20.34
N LEU A 147 5.48 -8.98 -21.68
CA LEU A 147 6.41 -8.32 -22.59
C LEU A 147 5.93 -6.95 -23.10
N VAL A 148 4.75 -6.47 -22.67
CA VAL A 148 4.31 -5.11 -23.03
C VAL A 148 5.27 -4.10 -22.41
N PRO A 149 5.83 -3.15 -23.18
CA PRO A 149 6.78 -2.16 -22.68
C PRO A 149 6.08 -1.14 -21.77
N VAL A 150 6.72 -0.83 -20.65
CA VAL A 150 6.38 0.29 -19.76
C VAL A 150 7.66 1.09 -19.57
N HIS A 151 7.68 2.28 -20.17
CA HIS A 151 8.92 3.05 -20.39
C HIS A 151 9.94 2.22 -21.18
N GLU A 152 11.16 2.07 -20.66
CA GLU A 152 12.29 1.45 -21.37
C GLU A 152 12.35 -0.07 -21.19
N LYS A 153 11.48 -0.67 -20.35
CA LYS A 153 11.52 -2.10 -20.04
C LYS A 153 10.13 -2.75 -20.10
N PRO A 154 10.04 -4.05 -20.41
CA PRO A 154 8.79 -4.80 -20.29
C PRO A 154 8.30 -4.91 -18.84
N ILE A 155 6.99 -5.11 -18.68
CA ILE A 155 6.35 -5.29 -17.36
C ILE A 155 7.04 -6.37 -16.51
N ILE A 156 7.45 -7.49 -17.12
CA ILE A 156 8.05 -8.60 -16.39
C ILE A 156 9.37 -8.23 -15.71
N GLU A 157 10.20 -7.40 -16.35
CA GLU A 157 11.45 -6.95 -15.76
C GLU A 157 11.21 -6.02 -14.57
N HIS A 158 10.26 -5.09 -14.68
CA HIS A 158 9.88 -4.23 -13.55
C HIS A 158 9.43 -5.04 -12.32
N ILE A 159 8.76 -6.19 -12.54
CA ILE A 159 8.35 -7.09 -11.46
C ILE A 159 9.57 -7.78 -10.86
N ILE A 160 10.40 -8.41 -11.69
CA ILE A 160 11.58 -9.16 -11.26
C ILE A 160 12.58 -8.25 -10.52
N GLU A 161 12.88 -7.07 -11.04
CA GLU A 161 13.81 -6.11 -10.43
C GLU A 161 13.38 -5.71 -9.00
N ARG A 162 12.06 -5.60 -8.75
CA ARG A 162 11.54 -5.31 -7.41
C ARG A 162 11.84 -6.44 -6.43
N PHE A 163 11.78 -7.69 -6.87
CA PHE A 163 12.10 -8.87 -6.06
C PHE A 163 13.60 -9.09 -5.91
N ILE A 164 14.40 -8.80 -6.94
CA ILE A 164 15.88 -8.78 -6.84
C ILE A 164 16.32 -7.76 -5.79
N ALA A 165 15.70 -6.57 -5.76
CA ALA A 165 15.95 -5.56 -4.72
C ALA A 165 15.55 -6.03 -3.30
N LEU A 166 14.84 -7.15 -3.17
CA LEU A 166 14.52 -7.83 -1.91
C LEU A 166 15.40 -9.08 -1.66
N GLY A 167 16.36 -9.39 -2.54
CA GLY A 167 17.28 -10.51 -2.43
C GLY A 167 16.88 -11.78 -3.18
N CYS A 168 15.69 -11.84 -3.79
CA CYS A 168 15.22 -13.02 -4.52
C CYS A 168 16.00 -13.21 -5.83
N LYS A 169 16.42 -14.45 -6.11
CA LYS A 169 17.17 -14.81 -7.33
C LYS A 169 16.57 -15.97 -8.12
N GLU A 170 15.53 -16.61 -7.60
CA GLU A 170 14.89 -17.76 -8.23
C GLU A 170 13.45 -17.43 -8.61
N PHE A 171 13.16 -17.49 -9.90
CA PHE A 171 11.87 -17.11 -10.47
C PHE A 171 11.26 -18.27 -11.25
N TYR A 172 9.98 -18.54 -10.99
CA TYR A 172 9.15 -19.49 -11.73
C TYR A 172 8.05 -18.73 -12.47
N LEU A 173 8.06 -18.78 -13.79
CA LEU A 173 7.08 -18.11 -14.63
C LEU A 173 6.07 -19.15 -15.13
N THR A 174 4.83 -19.07 -14.65
CA THR A 174 3.76 -19.90 -15.21
C THR A 174 3.27 -19.27 -16.50
N VAL A 175 3.36 -20.00 -17.61
CA VAL A 175 3.13 -19.49 -18.96
C VAL A 175 2.09 -20.33 -19.68
N ASN A 176 1.28 -19.68 -20.51
CA ASN A 176 0.30 -20.34 -21.37
C ASN A 176 0.40 -19.69 -22.77
N TYR A 177 -0.63 -18.93 -23.15
CA TYR A 177 -0.77 -18.30 -24.45
C TYR A 177 0.44 -17.42 -24.78
N LYS A 178 1.04 -17.63 -25.96
CA LYS A 178 2.27 -16.97 -26.43
C LYS A 178 3.51 -17.15 -25.53
N GLY A 179 3.53 -18.16 -24.65
CA GLY A 179 4.66 -18.45 -23.74
C GLY A 179 6.01 -18.62 -24.43
N ARG A 180 6.03 -19.10 -25.69
CA ARG A 180 7.27 -19.23 -26.49
C ARG A 180 8.01 -17.91 -26.69
N ILE A 181 7.28 -16.79 -26.86
CA ILE A 181 7.89 -15.47 -27.05
C ILE A 181 8.56 -15.03 -25.75
N LEU A 182 7.93 -15.31 -24.61
CA LEU A 182 8.50 -15.02 -23.29
C LEU A 182 9.74 -15.87 -23.01
N LYS A 183 9.74 -17.15 -23.38
CA LYS A 183 10.92 -18.03 -23.28
C LYS A 183 12.09 -17.49 -24.10
N ALA A 184 11.85 -17.18 -25.38
CA ALA A 184 12.88 -16.61 -26.28
C ALA A 184 13.45 -15.29 -25.75
N TYR A 185 12.60 -14.43 -25.17
CA TYR A 185 13.04 -13.17 -24.55
C TYR A 185 14.06 -13.40 -23.43
N PHE A 186 13.79 -14.33 -22.52
CA PHE A 186 14.70 -14.61 -21.41
C PHE A 186 15.95 -15.40 -21.83
N GLU A 187 15.86 -16.19 -22.90
CA GLU A 187 17.03 -16.83 -23.52
C GLU A 187 18.00 -15.80 -24.09
N GLU A 188 17.49 -14.72 -24.71
CA GLU A 188 18.30 -13.61 -25.22
C GLU A 188 18.83 -12.69 -24.11
N LEU A 189 18.00 -12.41 -23.10
CA LEU A 189 18.36 -11.51 -21.99
C LEU A 189 19.54 -12.01 -21.16
N GLN A 190 19.71 -13.33 -21.01
CA GLN A 190 20.75 -13.99 -20.19
C GLN A 190 20.99 -13.33 -18.82
N PRO A 191 19.96 -13.27 -17.96
CA PRO A 191 20.06 -12.57 -16.69
C PRO A 191 20.98 -13.27 -15.69
N ASN A 192 21.44 -12.53 -14.69
CA ASN A 192 22.22 -13.04 -13.55
C ASN A 192 21.34 -13.70 -12.44
N TYR A 193 20.10 -14.05 -12.76
CA TYR A 193 19.14 -14.72 -11.89
C TYR A 193 18.52 -15.93 -12.60
N SER A 194 17.99 -16.88 -11.82
CA SER A 194 17.38 -18.10 -12.34
C SER A 194 15.93 -17.85 -12.76
N VAL A 195 15.57 -18.31 -13.97
CA VAL A 195 14.20 -18.29 -14.49
C VAL A 195 13.85 -19.69 -14.97
N SER A 196 12.82 -20.28 -14.37
CA SER A 196 12.21 -21.55 -14.79
C SER A 196 10.80 -21.30 -15.34
N PHE A 197 10.43 -22.00 -16.40
CA PHE A 197 9.10 -21.87 -17.01
C PHE A 197 8.24 -23.08 -16.71
N ILE A 198 7.00 -22.83 -16.27
CA ILE A 198 5.99 -23.85 -16.02
C ILE A 198 4.88 -23.67 -17.04
N ASP A 199 4.72 -24.63 -17.96
CA ASP A 199 3.68 -24.55 -18.98
C ASP A 199 2.31 -24.94 -18.40
N GLU A 200 1.38 -24.00 -18.37
CA GLU A 200 -0.04 -24.25 -18.10
C GLU A 200 -0.70 -24.79 -19.36
N THR A 201 -1.21 -26.02 -19.32
CA THR A 201 -1.94 -26.62 -20.44
C THR A 201 -3.34 -26.00 -20.62
N GLU A 202 -4.02 -25.65 -19.53
CA GLU A 202 -5.33 -25.02 -19.54
C GLU A 202 -5.43 -23.80 -18.59
N PRO A 203 -6.15 -22.73 -18.98
CA PRO A 203 -6.34 -21.57 -18.12
C PRO A 203 -7.14 -21.94 -16.87
N SER A 204 -6.46 -22.06 -15.72
CA SER A 204 -7.05 -22.61 -14.49
C SER A 204 -7.52 -21.53 -13.49
N GLY A 205 -7.79 -20.32 -13.98
CA GLY A 205 -8.21 -19.17 -13.15
C GLY A 205 -7.05 -18.46 -12.44
N THR A 206 -7.38 -17.50 -11.56
CA THR A 206 -6.43 -16.52 -10.98
C THR A 206 -5.25 -17.10 -10.22
N ALA A 207 -5.37 -18.32 -9.68
CA ALA A 207 -4.31 -18.99 -8.91
C ALA A 207 -4.16 -20.47 -9.28
N GLY A 208 -4.77 -20.93 -10.38
CA GLY A 208 -4.81 -22.35 -10.72
C GLY A 208 -3.45 -22.94 -11.07
N SER A 209 -2.52 -22.11 -11.54
CA SER A 209 -1.17 -22.52 -11.93
C SER A 209 -0.25 -22.86 -10.75
N LEU A 210 -0.62 -22.49 -9.53
CA LEU A 210 0.15 -22.82 -8.32
C LEU A 210 0.12 -24.31 -7.96
N LYS A 211 -0.73 -25.11 -8.61
CA LYS A 211 -0.82 -26.56 -8.40
C LYS A 211 0.13 -27.37 -9.29
N LEU A 212 0.79 -26.72 -10.25
CA LEU A 212 1.63 -27.35 -11.27
C LEU A 212 3.07 -27.54 -10.81
#